data_AF-A0A4V3X812-F1
#
_entry.id   AF-A0A4V3X812-F1
#
_cell.length_a   1.000
_cell.length_b   1.000
_cell.length_c   1.000
_cell.angle_alpha   90.00
_cell.angle_beta   90.00
_cell.angle_gamma   90.00
#
_symmetry.space_group_name_H-M   'P 1'
#
loop_
_entity.id
_entity.type
_entity.pdbx_description
1 polymer ?
#
loop_
_entity_poly.entity_id
_entity_poly.type
_entity_poly.pdbx_seq_one_letter_code
_entity_poly.pdbx_strand_id
1 'polypeptide(L)' 'MLDFSWKVFSMTGNVDMYLLIKELERDSDQQFEQETAVVSEDLDAPTNH' A
#
# COMPACT_ATOMS: atom_id res chain seq x y z
N MET A 1 -3.06 6.73 -0.92
CA MET A 1 -1.75 7.41 -1.05
C MET A 1 -1.56 8.24 -2.33
N LEU A 2 -2.57 8.39 -3.21
CA LEU A 2 -2.39 9.08 -4.50
C LEU A 2 -2.19 10.61 -4.40
N ASP A 3 -2.63 11.25 -3.31
CA ASP A 3 -2.67 12.72 -3.24
C ASP A 3 -1.30 13.36 -2.95
N PHE A 4 -0.40 12.68 -2.24
CA PHE A 4 0.87 13.28 -1.82
C PHE A 4 1.91 13.33 -2.95
N SER A 5 2.23 12.18 -3.55
CA SER A 5 3.12 12.10 -4.72
C SER A 5 2.65 12.99 -5.87
N TRP A 6 1.34 12.98 -6.17
CA TRP A 6 0.77 13.85 -7.21
C TRP A 6 0.88 15.34 -6.89
N LYS A 7 0.67 15.74 -5.63
CA LYS A 7 0.80 17.14 -5.21
C LYS A 7 2.24 17.64 -5.35
N VAL A 8 3.23 16.84 -4.94
CA VAL A 8 4.65 17.20 -5.07
C VAL A 8 5.03 17.35 -6.54
N PHE A 9 4.59 16.43 -7.40
CA PHE A 9 4.81 16.54 -8.84
C PHE A 9 4.16 17.80 -9.42
N SER A 10 2.90 18.07 -9.08
CA SER A 10 2.17 19.24 -9.57
C SER A 10 2.81 20.57 -9.14
N MET A 11 3.46 20.60 -7.97
CA MET A 11 4.15 21.81 -7.47
C MET A 11 5.55 21.99 -8.05
N THR A 12 6.28 20.91 -8.33
CA THR A 12 7.71 20.97 -8.68
C THR A 12 7.99 20.66 -10.14
N GLY A 13 7.07 19.97 -10.83
CA GLY A 13 7.29 19.40 -12.17
C GLY A 13 8.40 18.36 -12.23
N ASN A 14 8.95 17.93 -11.08
CA ASN A 14 10.11 17.07 -11.03
C ASN A 14 9.69 15.60 -11.08
N VAL A 15 9.96 14.96 -12.22
CA VAL A 15 9.62 13.55 -12.47
C VAL A 15 10.45 12.59 -11.62
N ASP A 16 11.72 12.89 -11.38
CA ASP A 16 12.60 12.03 -10.58
C ASP A 16 12.11 11.95 -9.13
N MET A 17 11.71 13.09 -8.57
CA MET A 17 11.14 13.17 -7.22
C MET A 17 9.82 12.40 -7.11
N TYR A 18 8.95 12.49 -8.12
CA TYR A 18 7.69 11.73 -8.17
C TYR A 18 7.93 10.22 -8.14
N LEU A 19 8.86 9.72 -8.96
CA LEU A 19 9.20 8.30 -9.02
C LEU A 19 9.81 7.81 -7.70
N LEU A 20 10.69 8.62 -7.09
CA LEU A 20 11.29 8.28 -5.80
C LEU A 20 10.24 8.18 -4.68
N ILE A 21 9.30 9.12 -4.61
CA ILE A 21 8.20 9.08 -3.63
C ILE A 21 7.29 7.89 -3.90
N LYS A 22 6.98 7.60 -5.17
CA LYS A 22 6.16 6.45 -5.55
C LYS A 22 6.76 5.11 -5.14
N GLU A 23 8.08 4.97 -5.24
CA GLU A 23 8.77 3.76 -4.79
C GLU A 23 8.68 3.60 -3.27
N LEU A 24 8.82 4.70 -2.51
CA LEU A 24 8.66 4.68 -1.05
C LEU A 24 7.22 4.36 -0.62
N GLU A 25 6.23 4.89 -1.33
CA GLU A 25 4.81 4.54 -1.13
C GLU A 25 4.57 3.05 -1.38
N ARG A 26 5.19 2.47 -2.42
CA ARG A 26 5.09 1.05 -2.78
C ARG A 26 5.64 0.13 -1.69
N ASP A 27 6.78 0.48 -1.10
CA ASP A 27 7.36 -0.28 0.03
C ASP A 27 6.45 -0.21 1.27
N SER A 28 5.79 0.93 1.49
CA SER A 28 4.87 1.14 2.62
C SER A 28 3.55 0.37 2.44
N ASP A 29 2.97 0.39 1.24
CA ASP A 29 1.73 -0.34 0.91
C ASP A 29 1.93 -1.86 0.97
N GLN A 30 3.11 -2.38 0.58
CA GLN A 30 3.43 -3.81 0.70
C GLN A 30 3.47 -4.30 2.15
N GLN A 31 3.84 -3.45 3.11
CA GLN A 31 3.76 -3.80 4.53
C GLN A 31 2.31 -3.87 5.03
N PHE A 32 1.43 -3.01 4.51
CA PHE A 32 0.01 -3.00 4.87
C PHE A 32 -0.77 -4.16 4.25
N GLU A 33 -0.46 -4.53 3.00
CA GLU A 33 -1.09 -5.69 2.33
C GLU A 33 -0.69 -7.02 2.97
N GLN A 34 0.54 -7.17 3.49
CA GLN A 34 0.95 -8.38 4.21
C GLN A 34 0.21 -8.57 5.55
N GLU A 35 -0.14 -7.48 6.25
CA GLU A 35 -0.91 -7.57 7.50
C GLU A 35 -2.40 -7.89 7.25
N THR A 36 -2.93 -7.51 6.08
CA THR A 36 -4.34 -7.73 5.73
C THR A 36 -4.62 -9.14 5.19
N ALA A 37 -3.63 -9.80 4.59
CA ALA A 37 -3.78 -11.15 4.04
C ALA A 37 -3.81 -12.26 5.10
N VAL A 38 -3.17 -12.07 6.26
CA VAL A 38 -3.03 -13.11 7.32
C VAL A 38 -4.25 -13.29 8.23
N VAL A 39 -5.32 -12.49 8.09
CA VAL A 39 -6.48 -12.52 9.01
C VAL A 39 -7.67 -13.35 8.47
N SER A 40 -7.55 -13.95 7.28
CA SER A 40 -8.72 -14.53 6.58
C SER A 40 -8.76 -16.06 6.44
N GLU A 41 -7.79 -16.82 6.98
CA GLU A 41 -7.67 -18.27 6.67
C GLU A 41 -8.07 -19.27 7.77
N ASP A 42 -8.44 -18.87 9.00
CA ASP A 42 -8.65 -19.83 10.11
C ASP A 42 -9.97 -19.69 10.92
N LEU A 43 -11.07 -19.18 10.34
CA LEU A 43 -12.37 -19.13 11.03
C LEU A 43 -13.53 -19.67 10.17
N ASP A 44 -13.48 -20.94 9.74
CA ASP A 44 -14.71 -21.72 9.55
C ASP A 44 -14.44 -23.24 9.48
N ALA A 45 -14.20 -23.87 10.63
CA ALA A 45 -14.44 -25.31 10.79
C ALA A 45 -15.74 -25.47 11.62
N PRO A 46 -16.90 -25.70 10.99
CA PRO A 46 -18.13 -25.93 11.73
C PRO A 46 -18.04 -27.30 12.41
N THR A 47 -17.96 -27.29 13.73
CA THR A 47 -18.14 -28.48 14.57
C THR A 47 -19.59 -28.98 14.43
N ASN A 48 -19.81 -30.02 13.64
CA ASN A 48 -20.98 -30.92 13.63
C ASN A 48 -20.51 -32.20 12.90
N HIS A 49 -20.59 -33.43 13.41
CA HIS A 49 -21.51 -34.09 14.33
C HIS A 49 -20.78 -35.28 14.99
#